data_AF-A0ABD5QZC7-F1
#
_entry.id   AF-A0ABD5QZC7-F1
#
_cell.length_a   1.000
_cell.length_b   1.000
_cell.length_c   1.000
_cell.angle_alpha   90.00
_cell.angle_beta   90.00
_cell.angle_gamma   90.00
#
_symmetry.space_group_name_H-M   'P 1'
#
loop_
_entity.id
_entity.type
_entity.pdbx_description
1 polymer ?
#
loop_
_entity_poly.entity_id
_entity_poly.type
_entity_poly.pdbx_seq_one_letter_code
_entity_poly.pdbx_strand_id
1 'polypeptide(L)'
;MGLNLELLIIIGVVIVRECMAGRPEDTTDKEIIEFFRNSGDLVFSTGEIAEALSYSQPGMFKRLTKLEEEGKVESKKLGGTKAWWLVERGKNE
;
A
#
# COMPACT_ATOMS: atom_id res chain seq x y z
N MET A 1 -30.07 -30.35 -6.87
CA MET A 1 -28.66 -30.75 -6.73
C MET A 1 -27.86 -29.91 -7.71
N GLY A 2 -27.02 -28.96 -7.34
CA GLY A 2 -26.65 -28.41 -6.04
C GLY A 2 -26.26 -26.95 -6.25
N LEU A 3 -26.63 -26.11 -5.28
CA LEU A 3 -26.12 -24.74 -5.17
C LEU A 3 -24.71 -24.84 -4.62
N ASN A 4 -23.70 -24.39 -5.36
CA ASN A 4 -22.38 -24.08 -4.82
C ASN A 4 -22.15 -22.58 -4.97
N LEU A 5 -22.74 -21.87 -4.01
CA LEU A 5 -22.47 -20.48 -3.72
C LEU A 5 -21.41 -20.47 -2.61
N GLU A 6 -20.13 -20.64 -2.97
CA GLU A 6 -19.05 -20.36 -2.03
C GLU A 6 -18.82 -18.85 -2.00
N LEU A 7 -19.63 -18.25 -1.15
CA LEU A 7 -19.50 -16.93 -0.58
C LEU A 7 -18.24 -16.89 0.30
N LEU A 8 -17.09 -16.47 -0.25
CA LEU A 8 -15.98 -15.97 0.57
C LEU A 8 -15.11 -14.96 -0.20
N ILE A 9 -15.63 -13.77 -0.46
CA ILE A 9 -14.82 -12.55 -0.51
C ILE A 9 -15.44 -11.60 0.51
N ILE A 10 -15.12 -11.87 1.77
CA ILE A 10 -15.34 -10.93 2.86
C ILE A 10 -14.37 -9.77 2.60
N ILE A 11 -14.84 -8.54 2.75
CA ILE A 11 -14.15 -7.25 2.54
C ILE A 11 -14.15 -6.80 1.06
N GLY A 12 -15.01 -5.82 0.77
CA GLY A 12 -15.31 -5.29 -0.57
C GLY A 12 -14.13 -4.56 -1.23
N VAL A 13 -13.25 -5.31 -1.86
CA VAL A 13 -12.24 -4.76 -2.78
C VAL A 13 -12.75 -4.91 -4.21
N VAL A 14 -13.41 -3.87 -4.70
CA VAL A 14 -13.63 -3.68 -6.14
C VAL A 14 -12.25 -3.41 -6.75
N ILE A 15 -11.51 -4.46 -7.12
CA ILE A 15 -10.28 -4.31 -7.90
C ILE A 15 -10.71 -3.89 -9.32
N VAL A 16 -10.71 -2.58 -9.60
CA VAL A 16 -10.73 -2.08 -10.98
C VAL A 16 -9.36 -2.39 -11.57
N ARG A 17 -9.26 -3.52 -12.29
CA ARG A 17 -8.10 -3.88 -13.10
C ARG A 17 -8.07 -2.99 -14.36
N GLU A 18 -7.51 -1.79 -14.28
CA GLU A 18 -7.06 -1.09 -15.49
C GLU A 18 -5.64 -1.52 -15.83
N CYS A 19 -5.55 -2.41 -16.82
CA CYS A 19 -4.31 -2.93 -17.38
C CYS A 19 -3.93 -2.08 -18.59
N MET A 20 -3.03 -1.10 -18.44
CA MET A 20 -2.27 -0.54 -19.57
C MET A 20 -0.98 0.18 -19.13
N ALA A 21 0.09 -0.12 -19.87
CA ALA A 21 1.32 0.63 -20.10
C ALA A 21 1.87 1.55 -18.99
N GLY A 22 3.01 1.16 -18.39
CA GLY A 22 3.92 2.05 -17.66
C GLY A 22 3.26 2.88 -16.57
N ARG A 23 3.04 2.29 -15.38
CA ARG A 23 2.36 2.96 -14.27
C ARG A 23 3.02 4.33 -14.00
N PRO A 24 2.30 5.46 -14.21
CA PRO A 24 2.82 6.77 -13.87
C PRO A 24 3.24 6.76 -12.42
N GLU A 25 4.33 7.44 -12.10
CA GLU A 25 4.87 7.45 -10.75
C GLU A 25 3.82 7.86 -9.69
N ASP A 26 2.95 8.80 -10.07
CA ASP A 26 1.84 9.32 -9.28
C ASP A 26 0.75 8.27 -8.99
N THR A 27 0.62 7.26 -9.85
CA THR A 27 -0.36 6.18 -9.66
C THR A 27 0.12 5.22 -8.59
N THR A 28 1.42 4.93 -8.52
CA THR A 28 2.00 4.08 -7.47
C THR A 28 1.84 4.71 -6.08
N ASP A 29 1.94 6.04 -5.96
CA ASP A 29 1.76 6.73 -4.68
C ASP A 29 0.35 6.61 -4.12
N LYS A 30 -0.65 6.84 -4.98
CA LYS A 30 -2.06 6.76 -4.61
C LYS A 30 -2.40 5.35 -4.14
N GLU A 31 -1.94 4.34 -4.87
CA GLU A 31 -2.13 2.93 -4.53
C GLU A 31 -1.51 2.58 -3.19
N ILE A 32 -0.29 3.07 -2.90
CA ILE A 32 0.35 2.89 -1.59
C ILE A 32 -0.51 3.53 -0.49
N ILE A 33 -0.96 4.78 -0.67
CA ILE A 33 -1.76 5.49 0.32
C ILE A 33 -3.12 4.81 0.53
N GLU A 34 -3.78 4.39 -0.54
CA GLU A 34 -5.03 3.65 -0.48
C GLU A 34 -4.84 2.29 0.19
N PHE A 35 -3.73 1.60 -0.06
CA PHE A 35 -3.39 0.36 0.62
C PHE A 35 -3.33 0.56 2.15
N PHE A 36 -2.61 1.57 2.63
CA PHE A 36 -2.56 1.86 4.08
C PHE A 36 -3.94 2.24 4.65
N ARG A 37 -4.78 2.97 3.90
CA ARG A 37 -6.12 3.39 4.36
C ARG A 37 -7.14 2.26 4.41
N ASN A 38 -7.03 1.32 3.47
CA ASN A 38 -7.94 0.19 3.36
C ASN A 38 -7.48 -1.01 4.19
N SER A 39 -6.20 -1.05 4.57
CA SER A 39 -5.68 -2.11 5.43
C SER A 39 -6.02 -1.83 6.89
N GLY A 40 -6.33 -2.89 7.64
CA GLY A 40 -6.63 -2.77 9.08
C GLY A 40 -5.40 -2.43 9.93
N ASP A 41 -4.20 -2.69 9.40
CA ASP A 41 -2.93 -2.35 10.04
C ASP A 41 -2.45 -0.97 9.61
N LEU A 42 -1.87 -0.22 10.55
CA LEU A 42 -1.37 1.14 10.30
C LEU A 42 0.11 1.16 9.89
N VAL A 43 0.82 0.05 10.09
CA VAL A 43 2.28 -0.04 9.95
C VAL A 43 2.63 -1.28 9.13
N PHE A 44 3.44 -1.11 8.08
CA PHE A 44 3.88 -2.21 7.22
C PHE A 44 5.36 -2.14 6.90
N SER A 45 5.95 -3.28 6.64
CA SER A 45 7.30 -3.40 6.08
C SER A 45 7.30 -3.15 4.58
N THR A 46 8.43 -2.74 4.01
CA THR A 46 8.59 -2.59 2.55
C THR A 46 8.16 -3.84 1.78
N GLY A 47 8.50 -5.03 2.31
CA GLY A 47 8.19 -6.31 1.68
C GLY A 47 6.68 -6.58 1.60
N GLU A 48 5.94 -6.26 2.66
CA GLU A 48 4.49 -6.47 2.73
C GLU A 48 3.77 -5.58 1.71
N ILE A 49 4.16 -4.31 1.61
CA ILE A 49 3.59 -3.36 0.65
C ILE A 49 3.96 -3.77 -0.79
N ALA A 50 5.20 -4.18 -1.02
CA ALA A 50 5.67 -4.62 -2.32
C ALA A 50 4.92 -5.88 -2.81
N GLU A 51 4.71 -6.85 -1.92
CA GLU A 51 3.96 -8.07 -2.24
C GLU A 51 2.49 -7.77 -2.54
N ALA A 52 1.83 -6.96 -1.69
CA ALA A 52 0.44 -6.58 -1.86
C ALA A 52 0.18 -5.85 -3.19
N LEU A 53 1.10 -4.97 -3.60
CA LEU A 53 0.98 -4.19 -4.84
C LEU A 53 1.68 -4.83 -6.05
N SER A 54 2.18 -6.08 -5.91
CA SER A 54 2.93 -6.79 -6.96
C SER A 54 4.07 -5.95 -7.55
N TYR A 55 4.82 -5.29 -6.68
CA TYR A 55 5.95 -4.42 -7.02
C TYR A 55 7.27 -5.06 -6.59
N SER A 56 8.37 -4.65 -7.21
CA SER A 56 9.70 -5.09 -6.74
C SER A 56 10.03 -4.42 -5.41
N GLN A 57 10.52 -5.18 -4.43
CA GLN A 57 10.97 -4.63 -3.14
C GLN A 57 11.93 -3.43 -3.27
N PRO A 58 13.01 -3.48 -4.09
CA PRO A 58 13.92 -2.33 -4.21
C PRO A 58 13.24 -1.12 -4.87
N GLY A 59 12.30 -1.34 -5.80
CA GLY A 59 11.52 -0.26 -6.41
C GLY A 59 10.54 0.36 -5.41
N MET A 60 9.88 -0.46 -4.59
CA MET A 60 8.96 -0.02 -3.54
C MET A 60 9.71 0.77 -2.47
N PHE A 61 10.88 0.29 -2.04
CA PHE A 61 11.74 1.03 -1.09
C PHE A 61 12.07 2.42 -1.60
N LYS A 62 12.55 2.52 -2.86
CA LYS A 62 12.87 3.82 -3.48
C LYS A 62 11.65 4.75 -3.52
N ARG A 63 10.46 4.20 -3.76
CA ARG A 63 9.22 4.99 -3.79
C ARG A 63 8.78 5.45 -2.41
N LEU A 64 8.81 4.57 -1.42
CA LEU A 64 8.49 4.91 -0.03
C LEU A 64 9.46 5.97 0.53
N THR A 65 10.75 5.91 0.18
CA THR A 65 11.71 6.98 0.52
C THR A 65 11.30 8.32 -0.09
N LYS A 66 10.88 8.35 -1.36
CA LYS A 66 10.41 9.61 -1.98
C LYS A 66 9.16 10.15 -1.29
N LEU A 67 8.21 9.27 -0.93
CA LEU A 67 7.01 9.65 -0.20
C LEU A 67 7.30 10.15 1.21
N GLU A 68 8.36 9.65 1.84
CA GLU A 68 8.88 10.14 3.12
C GLU A 68 9.46 11.55 2.98
N GLU A 69 10.25 11.81 1.93
CA GLU A 69 10.74 13.16 1.62
C GLU A 69 9.60 14.16 1.33
N GLU A 70 8.48 13.69 0.78
CA GLU A 70 7.26 14.48 0.55
C GLU A 70 6.37 14.62 1.81
N GLY A 71 6.73 13.98 2.93
CA GLY A 71 5.96 14.01 4.18
C GLY A 71 4.60 13.32 4.11
N LYS A 72 4.43 12.34 3.19
CA LYS A 72 3.20 11.54 3.03
C LYS A 72 3.23 10.27 3.88
N VAL A 73 4.41 9.68 4.04
CA VAL A 73 4.65 8.51 4.89
C VAL A 73 5.79 8.81 5.84
N GLU A 74 5.81 8.14 6.98
CA GLU A 74 6.94 8.15 7.90
C GLU A 74 7.52 6.75 7.98
N SER A 75 8.76 6.68 8.44
CA SER A 75 9.47 5.42 8.51
C SER A 75 10.25 5.28 9.81
N LYS A 76 10.44 4.03 10.24
CA LYS A 76 11.35 3.70 11.34
C LYS A 76 12.02 2.37 11.10
N LYS A 77 13.32 2.36 11.36
CA LYS A 77 14.11 1.13 11.34
C LYS A 77 13.75 0.28 12.55
N LEU A 78 13.25 -0.93 12.31
CA LEU A 78 12.96 -1.94 13.32
C LEU A 78 13.90 -3.13 13.09
N GLY A 79 15.04 -3.14 13.79
CA GLY A 79 16.05 -4.18 13.63
C GLY A 79 16.57 -4.26 12.19
N GLY A 80 16.28 -5.39 11.52
CA GLY A 80 16.68 -5.68 10.14
C GLY A 80 15.72 -5.17 9.06
N THR A 81 14.53 -4.67 9.43
CA THR A 81 13.53 -4.15 8.48
C THR A 81 13.22 -2.67 8.73
N LYS A 82 12.57 -2.03 7.76
CA LYS A 82 12.05 -0.67 7.88
C LYS A 82 10.53 -0.76 7.86
N ALA A 83 9.92 -0.24 8.92
CA ALA A 83 8.48 -0.09 9.05
C ALA A 83 8.07 1.29 8.51
N TRP A 84 6.91 1.34 7.89
CA TRP A 84 6.34 2.50 7.22
C TRP A 84 4.89 2.68 7.65
N TRP A 85 4.44 3.93 7.77
CA TRP A 85 3.04 4.27 8.07
C TRP A 85 2.66 5.59 7.42
N LEU A 86 1.36 5.84 7.25
CA LEU A 86 0.88 7.13 6.77
C LEU A 86 1.10 8.22 7.81
N VAL A 87 1.51 9.39 7.33
CA VAL A 87 1.30 10.62 8.07
C VAL A 87 -0.18 10.96 7.93
N GLU A 88 -0.98 10.57 8.91
CA GLU A 88 -2.27 11.19 9.13
C GLU A 88 -1.97 12.67 9.33
N ARG A 89 -2.22 13.50 8.30
CA ARG A 89 -2.12 14.95 8.40
C ARG A 89 -3.22 15.38 9.37
N GLY A 90 -2.95 15.24 10.66
CA GLY A 90 -3.70 15.85 11.72
C GLY A 90 -3.74 17.34 11.40
N LYS A 91 -4.91 17.80 10.96
CA LYS A 91 -5.28 19.20 11.06
C LYS A 91 -5.28 19.53 12.55
N ASN A 92 -4.11 19.85 13.08
CA ASN A 92 -3.99 20.59 14.31
C ASN A 92 -3.98 22.06 13.89
N GLU A 93 -5.16 22.57 13.54
CA GLU A 93 -5.47 24.00 13.65
C GLU A 93 -5.95 24.26 15.08
#